data_AF-A0AA37X511-F1
#
_entry.id   AF-A0AA37X511-F1
#
_cell.length_a   1.000
_cell.length_b   1.000
_cell.length_c   1.000
_cell.angle_alpha   90.00
_cell.angle_beta   90.00
_cell.angle_gamma   90.00
#
_symmetry.space_group_name_H-M   'P 1'
#
loop_
_entity.id
_entity.type
_entity.pdbx_description
1 polymer ?
#
loop_
_entity_poly.entity_id
_entity_poly.type
_entity_poly.pdbx_seq_one_letter_code
_entity_poly.pdbx_strand_id
1 'polypeptide(L)'
;MLRGLPRGVGERLHLFRPNGETDLLWCIEETLRAAPVSLVIAEPSGHLSLTAGRRLQLAAEAGGTTGLMLIREGAGSNATETRWQCQSVASPSADSTLHHWNLNKNKKGTIGSWMVNWNGASAAVHMVSEAGQRHKPEDTAP
;
A
#
# COMPACT_ATOMS: atom_id res chain seq x y z
N MET A 1 2.33 -8.85 -22.84
CA MET A 1 3.00 -7.93 -21.89
C MET A 1 1.95 -7.09 -21.20
N LEU A 2 1.89 -7.13 -19.86
CA LEU A 2 1.12 -6.15 -19.07
C LEU A 2 1.78 -4.78 -19.28
N ARG A 3 1.13 -3.89 -20.04
CA ARG A 3 1.65 -2.54 -20.31
C ARG A 3 1.68 -1.74 -19.00
N GLY A 4 2.76 -0.97 -18.79
CA GLY A 4 2.89 -0.06 -17.64
C GLY A 4 3.66 -0.60 -16.43
N LEU A 5 4.08 -1.87 -16.43
CA LEU A 5 4.95 -2.39 -15.37
C LEU A 5 6.43 -2.06 -15.60
N PRO A 6 7.23 -1.83 -14.55
CA PRO A 6 8.67 -1.73 -14.68
C PRO A 6 9.29 -2.98 -15.33
N ARG A 7 10.42 -2.80 -16.02
CA ARG A 7 11.13 -3.91 -16.69
C ARG A 7 11.45 -5.04 -15.69
N GLY A 8 11.24 -6.29 -16.12
CA GLY A 8 11.52 -7.49 -15.31
C GLY A 8 10.52 -7.77 -14.17
N VAL A 9 9.50 -6.92 -13.95
CA VAL A 9 8.43 -7.22 -12.99
C VAL A 9 7.49 -8.29 -13.56
N GLY A 10 7.12 -8.18 -14.84
CA GLY A 10 6.19 -9.13 -15.46
C GLY A 10 6.69 -10.58 -15.48
N GLU A 11 8.01 -10.80 -15.51
CA GLU A 11 8.64 -12.13 -15.48
C GLU A 11 8.61 -12.79 -14.10
N ARG A 12 8.43 -11.98 -13.05
CA ARG A 12 8.42 -12.41 -11.63
C ARG A 12 7.06 -12.18 -10.98
N LEU A 13 6.05 -11.84 -11.77
CA LEU A 13 4.69 -11.59 -11.31
C LEU A 13 3.88 -12.88 -11.40
N HIS A 14 3.45 -13.38 -10.24
CA HIS A 14 2.51 -14.49 -10.16
C HIS A 14 1.11 -13.95 -9.84
N LEU A 15 0.14 -14.25 -10.72
CA LEU A 15 -1.24 -13.83 -10.55
C LEU A 15 -2.10 -15.05 -10.18
N PHE A 16 -2.75 -14.98 -9.04
CA PHE A 16 -3.70 -15.99 -8.58
C PHE A 16 -5.14 -15.46 -8.76
N ARG A 17 -6.07 -16.35 -9.13
CA ARG A 17 -7.51 -16.06 -9.21
C ARG A 17 -8.27 -17.07 -8.34
N PRO A 18 -8.33 -16.85 -7.02
CA PRO A 18 -9.03 -17.74 -6.11
C PRO A 18 -10.54 -17.73 -6.36
N ASN A 19 -11.24 -18.85 -6.11
CA ASN A 19 -12.68 -18.95 -6.39
C ASN A 19 -13.56 -18.35 -5.28
N GLY A 20 -12.97 -17.98 -4.14
CA GLY A 20 -13.67 -17.42 -3.00
C GLY A 20 -12.73 -16.97 -1.89
N GLU A 21 -13.30 -16.48 -0.78
CA GLU A 21 -12.53 -15.90 0.33
C GLU A 21 -11.62 -16.93 1.02
N THR A 22 -12.09 -18.16 1.22
CA THR A 22 -11.28 -19.24 1.80
C THR A 22 -10.05 -19.53 0.94
N ASP A 23 -10.23 -19.71 -0.37
CA ASP A 23 -9.13 -19.95 -1.32
C ASP A 23 -8.17 -18.76 -1.34
N LEU A 24 -8.70 -17.53 -1.32
CA LEU A 24 -7.89 -16.32 -1.30
C LEU A 24 -7.00 -16.27 -0.06
N LEU A 25 -7.57 -16.45 1.13
CA LEU A 25 -6.81 -16.43 2.38
C LEU A 25 -5.76 -17.55 2.43
N TRP A 26 -6.08 -18.72 1.89
CA TRP A 26 -5.13 -19.82 1.76
C TRP A 26 -3.98 -19.46 0.80
N CYS A 27 -4.29 -18.93 -0.39
CA CYS A 27 -3.27 -18.50 -1.34
C CYS A 27 -2.34 -17.44 -0.74
N ILE A 28 -2.89 -16.44 -0.03
CA ILE A 28 -2.09 -15.41 0.63
C ILE A 28 -1.14 -16.05 1.64
N GLU A 29 -1.65 -16.94 2.50
CA GLU A 29 -0.85 -17.57 3.54
C GLU A 29 0.31 -18.39 2.99
N GLU A 30 0.04 -19.26 2.01
CA GLU A 30 1.08 -20.10 1.41
C GLU A 30 2.13 -19.26 0.68
N THR A 31 1.68 -18.21 -0.02
CA THR A 31 2.58 -17.31 -0.72
C THR A 31 3.43 -16.47 0.25
N LEU A 32 2.87 -16.05 1.38
CA LEU A 32 3.62 -15.35 2.42
C LEU A 32 4.69 -16.24 3.06
N ARG A 33 4.41 -17.53 3.21
CA ARG A 33 5.35 -18.52 3.77
C ARG A 33 6.45 -18.91 2.77
N ALA A 34 6.21 -18.75 1.47
CA ALA A 34 7.15 -19.14 0.44
C ALA A 34 8.38 -18.22 0.42
N ALA A 35 9.55 -18.78 0.75
CA ALA A 35 10.82 -18.05 0.83
C ALA A 35 11.22 -17.21 -0.41
N PRO A 36 10.91 -17.59 -1.67
CA PRO A 36 11.33 -16.77 -2.83
C PRO A 36 10.45 -15.53 -3.06
N VAL A 37 9.35 -15.35 -2.33
CA VAL A 37 8.43 -14.24 -2.55
C VAL A 37 8.82 -13.05 -1.69
N SER A 38 9.03 -11.88 -2.29
CA SER A 38 9.35 -10.65 -1.54
C SER A 38 8.11 -9.86 -1.11
N LEU A 39 7.03 -9.94 -1.89
CA LEU A 39 5.82 -9.14 -1.69
C LEU A 39 4.57 -9.90 -2.15
N VAL A 40 3.56 -9.94 -1.29
CA VAL A 40 2.21 -10.39 -1.62
C VAL A 40 1.26 -9.21 -1.57
N ILE A 41 0.56 -8.94 -2.67
CA ILE A 41 -0.52 -7.96 -2.73
C ILE A 41 -1.82 -8.73 -2.93
N ALA A 42 -2.83 -8.46 -2.10
CA ALA A 42 -4.14 -9.08 -2.24
C ALA A 42 -5.26 -8.11 -1.87
N GLU A 43 -6.46 -8.38 -2.37
CA GLU A 43 -7.67 -7.60 -2.10
C GLU A 43 -8.76 -8.50 -1.49
N PRO A 44 -8.74 -8.71 -0.16
CA PRO A 44 -9.82 -9.41 0.52
C PRO A 44 -11.15 -8.67 0.38
N SER A 45 -12.19 -9.39 -0.06
CA SER A 45 -13.54 -8.83 -0.21
C SER A 45 -14.24 -8.62 1.14
N GLY A 46 -13.92 -9.45 2.13
CA GLY A 46 -14.53 -9.47 3.46
C GLY A 46 -13.69 -8.78 4.55
N HIS A 47 -14.22 -8.78 5.77
CA HIS A 47 -13.49 -8.33 6.95
C HIS A 47 -12.45 -9.37 7.38
N LEU A 48 -11.20 -8.95 7.49
CA LEU A 48 -10.13 -9.80 8.02
C LEU A 48 -10.27 -9.94 9.54
N SER A 49 -10.72 -11.12 9.98
CA SER A 49 -10.78 -11.44 11.41
C SER A 49 -9.41 -11.34 12.09
N LEU A 50 -9.40 -11.21 13.43
CA LEU A 50 -8.16 -11.22 14.20
C LEU A 50 -7.38 -12.53 13.99
N THR A 51 -8.07 -13.67 13.97
CA THR A 51 -7.48 -14.99 13.75
C THR A 51 -6.84 -15.10 12.37
N ALA A 52 -7.57 -14.73 11.31
CA ALA A 52 -7.03 -14.75 9.95
C ALA A 52 -5.81 -13.83 9.84
N GLY A 53 -5.92 -12.59 10.31
CA GLY A 53 -4.81 -11.65 10.26
C GLY A 53 -3.57 -12.11 11.04
N ARG A 54 -3.73 -12.75 12.20
CA ARG A 54 -2.59 -13.30 12.97
C ARG A 54 -1.92 -14.44 12.20
N ARG A 55 -2.70 -15.30 11.57
CA ARG A 55 -2.18 -16.40 10.75
C ARG A 55 -1.37 -15.87 9.56
N LEU A 56 -1.88 -14.85 8.87
CA LEU A 56 -1.14 -14.17 7.79
C LEU A 56 0.14 -13.50 8.30
N GLN A 57 0.11 -12.83 9.45
CA GLN A 57 1.30 -12.22 10.05
C GLN A 57 2.39 -13.25 10.36
N LEU A 58 2.02 -14.40 10.95
CA LEU A 58 2.97 -15.49 11.23
C LEU A 58 3.54 -16.11 9.95
N ALA A 59 2.73 -16.25 8.90
CA ALA A 59 3.20 -16.73 7.61
C ALA A 59 4.20 -15.75 6.97
N ALA A 60 3.91 -14.44 7.05
CA ALA A 60 4.81 -13.38 6.58
C ALA A 60 6.16 -13.42 7.33
N GLU A 61 6.14 -13.59 8.65
CA GLU A 61 7.35 -13.72 9.47
C GLU A 61 8.13 -15.00 9.13
N ALA A 62 7.44 -16.12 8.91
CA ALA A 62 8.08 -17.39 8.56
C ALA A 62 8.76 -17.37 7.19
N GLY A 63 8.15 -16.71 6.20
CA GLY A 63 8.73 -16.59 4.86
C GLY A 63 9.69 -15.39 4.70
N GLY A 64 9.70 -14.45 5.65
CA GLY A 64 10.41 -13.18 5.48
C GLY A 64 9.76 -12.27 4.42
N THR A 65 8.47 -12.45 4.17
CA THR A 65 7.73 -11.83 3.07
C THR A 65 6.92 -10.63 3.55
N THR A 66 6.82 -9.58 2.74
CA THR A 66 5.90 -8.46 3.04
C THR A 66 4.50 -8.75 2.51
N GLY A 67 3.48 -8.65 3.36
CA GLY A 67 2.08 -8.72 2.97
C GLY A 67 1.40 -7.36 2.91
N LEU A 68 0.83 -6.99 1.76
CA LEU A 68 0.04 -5.77 1.57
C LEU A 68 -1.41 -6.12 1.20
N MET A 69 -2.32 -5.93 2.15
CA MET A 69 -3.75 -6.17 1.94
C MET A 69 -4.46 -4.86 1.59
N LEU A 70 -5.06 -4.80 0.40
CA LEU A 70 -5.97 -3.75 -0.02
C LEU A 70 -7.34 -4.08 0.55
N ILE A 71 -7.82 -3.25 1.47
CA ILE A 71 -9.04 -3.51 2.24
C ILE A 71 -10.00 -2.33 2.11
N ARG A 72 -11.29 -2.62 2.25
CA ARG A 72 -12.28 -1.59 2.52
C ARG A 72 -12.04 -0.96 3.89
N GLU A 73 -12.51 0.28 4.06
CA GLU A 73 -12.42 0.95 5.35
C GLU A 73 -13.09 0.12 6.45
N GLY A 74 -12.40 -0.04 7.59
CA GLY A 74 -12.86 -0.88 8.70
C GLY A 74 -12.74 -2.40 8.50
N ALA A 75 -12.37 -2.90 7.30
CA ALA A 75 -12.27 -4.34 7.03
C ALA A 75 -10.92 -4.97 7.46
N GLY A 76 -10.02 -4.20 8.06
CA GLY A 76 -8.67 -4.64 8.39
C GLY A 76 -8.56 -5.36 9.73
N SER A 77 -7.69 -6.37 9.79
CA SER A 77 -7.38 -7.07 11.04
C SER A 77 -6.49 -6.26 11.98
N ASN A 78 -6.72 -6.38 13.28
CA ASN A 78 -5.85 -5.79 14.31
C ASN A 78 -4.50 -6.48 14.44
N ALA A 79 -4.29 -7.62 13.78
CA ALA A 79 -3.00 -8.28 13.73
C ALA A 79 -1.96 -7.57 12.84
N THR A 80 -2.37 -6.66 11.95
CA THR A 80 -1.44 -5.95 11.04
C THR A 80 -0.41 -5.10 11.80
N GLU A 81 0.83 -5.08 11.32
CA GLU A 81 1.91 -4.23 11.85
C GLU A 81 1.64 -2.75 11.59
N THR A 82 1.20 -2.42 10.37
CA THR A 82 0.87 -1.06 9.94
C THR A 82 -0.48 -1.00 9.24
N ARG A 83 -1.15 0.15 9.29
CA ARG A 83 -2.34 0.41 8.50
C ARG A 83 -2.30 1.83 7.93
N TRP A 84 -2.53 1.90 6.63
CA TRP A 84 -2.49 3.14 5.87
C TRP A 84 -3.88 3.42 5.30
N GLN A 85 -4.26 4.69 5.37
CA GLN A 85 -5.39 5.24 4.63
C GLN A 85 -4.81 6.18 3.57
N CYS A 86 -4.99 5.82 2.29
CA CYS A 86 -4.48 6.59 1.16
C CYS A 86 -5.67 7.16 0.38
N GLN A 87 -5.75 8.48 0.28
CA GLN A 87 -6.82 9.18 -0.43
C GLN A 87 -6.22 10.12 -1.48
N SER A 88 -6.87 10.24 -2.64
CA SER A 88 -6.55 11.31 -3.59
C SER A 88 -7.06 12.65 -3.08
N VAL A 89 -6.30 13.71 -3.33
CA VAL A 89 -6.68 15.09 -3.00
C VAL A 89 -6.83 15.85 -4.32
N ALA A 90 -7.94 16.59 -4.45
CA ALA A 90 -8.16 17.44 -5.61
C ALA A 90 -7.05 18.50 -5.69
N SER A 91 -6.37 18.57 -6.83
CA SER A 91 -5.39 19.62 -7.14
C SER A 91 -5.95 20.53 -8.23
N PRO A 92 -5.78 21.86 -8.13
CA PRO A 92 -6.10 22.77 -9.23
C PRO A 92 -5.24 22.51 -10.48
N SER A 93 -4.05 21.91 -10.33
CA SER A 93 -3.18 21.53 -11.45
C SER A 93 -3.50 20.13 -11.95
N ALA A 94 -3.79 20.00 -13.24
CA ALA A 94 -4.19 18.74 -13.88
C ALA A 94 -3.09 17.66 -13.88
N ASP A 95 -1.81 18.06 -13.81
CA ASP A 95 -0.67 17.17 -14.02
C ASP A 95 -0.08 16.59 -12.71
N SER A 96 -0.73 16.83 -11.57
CA SER A 96 -0.27 16.35 -10.26
C SER A 96 -1.37 15.54 -9.56
N THR A 97 -1.10 14.26 -9.35
CA THR A 97 -1.95 13.43 -8.49
C THR A 97 -1.48 13.59 -7.04
N LEU A 98 -2.04 14.59 -6.37
CA LEU A 98 -1.84 14.76 -4.93
C LEU A 98 -2.60 13.69 -4.16
N HIS A 99 -1.95 13.15 -3.14
CA HIS A 99 -2.52 12.18 -2.24
C HIS A 99 -2.25 12.57 -0.79
N HIS A 100 -3.18 12.20 0.09
CA HIS A 100 -3.01 12.26 1.52
C HIS A 100 -2.91 10.83 2.05
N TRP A 101 -1.76 10.50 2.63
CA TRP A 101 -1.47 9.18 3.18
C TRP A 101 -1.37 9.30 4.69
N ASN A 102 -2.23 8.59 5.40
CA ASN A 102 -2.28 8.57 6.86
C ASN A 102 -1.93 7.17 7.37
N LEU A 103 -0.83 7.04 8.10
CA LEU A 103 -0.48 5.85 8.85
C LEU A 103 -1.25 5.86 10.18
N ASN A 104 -2.47 5.31 10.18
CA ASN A 104 -3.35 5.32 11.34
C ASN A 104 -3.09 4.17 12.34
N LYS A 105 -2.17 3.26 12.02
CA LYS A 105 -1.68 2.23 12.94
C LYS A 105 -0.23 1.89 12.66
N ASN A 106 0.58 1.82 13.70
CA ASN A 106 1.95 1.33 13.66
C ASN A 106 2.28 0.64 14.99
N LYS A 107 2.66 -0.65 14.97
CA LYS A 107 3.01 -1.36 16.21
C LYS A 107 4.42 -1.03 16.75
N LYS A 108 5.32 -0.53 15.89
CA LYS A 108 6.75 -0.36 16.21
C LYS A 108 7.23 1.09 16.13
N GLY A 109 6.32 2.07 16.11
CA GLY A 109 6.70 3.47 16.02
C GLY A 109 5.50 4.41 15.99
N THR A 110 5.79 5.66 15.66
CA THR A 110 4.79 6.73 15.60
C THR A 110 3.91 6.60 14.36
N ILE A 111 2.69 7.09 14.51
CA ILE A 111 1.77 7.36 13.40
C ILE A 111 2.12 8.70 12.74
N GLY A 112 1.60 8.94 11.54
CA GLY A 112 1.89 10.17 10.81
C GLY A 112 0.97 10.36 9.62
N SER A 113 0.98 11.58 9.09
CA SER A 113 0.25 11.93 7.88
C SER A 113 1.16 12.69 6.94
N TRP A 114 1.02 12.40 5.65
CA TRP A 114 1.86 12.99 4.62
C TRP A 114 1.01 13.39 3.42
N MET A 115 1.28 14.59 2.92
CA MET A 115 0.91 14.96 1.58
C MET A 115 1.96 14.41 0.62
N VAL A 116 1.51 13.76 -0.43
CA VAL A 116 2.34 12.99 -1.35
C VAL A 116 1.98 13.37 -2.77
N ASN A 117 2.98 13.62 -3.62
CA ASN A 117 2.76 13.82 -5.05
C ASN A 117 3.27 12.60 -5.82
N TRP A 118 2.42 12.03 -6.67
CA TRP A 118 2.84 11.04 -7.64
C TRP A 118 3.33 11.71 -8.92
N ASN A 119 4.58 11.46 -9.29
CA ASN A 119 5.11 11.89 -10.59
C ASN A 119 5.04 10.70 -11.58
N GLY A 120 4.09 10.77 -12.51
CA GLY A 120 3.90 9.74 -13.53
C GLY A 120 5.07 9.55 -14.50
N ALA A 121 5.95 10.54 -14.65
CA ALA A 121 7.12 10.45 -15.53
C ALA A 121 8.28 9.66 -14.89
N SER A 122 8.45 9.75 -13.57
CA SER A 122 9.52 9.06 -12.84
C SER A 122 9.06 7.78 -12.13
N ALA A 123 7.74 7.52 -12.10
CA ALA A 123 7.11 6.47 -11.29
C ALA A 123 7.53 6.53 -9.81
N ALA A 124 7.78 7.75 -9.31
CA ALA A 124 8.26 8.00 -7.96
C ALA A 124 7.21 8.74 -7.13
N VAL A 125 7.27 8.47 -5.84
CA VAL A 125 6.45 9.09 -4.80
C VAL A 125 7.31 10.13 -4.09
N HIS A 126 6.93 11.40 -4.15
CA HIS A 126 7.63 12.47 -3.42
C HIS A 126 6.78 12.93 -2.24
N MET A 127 7.37 12.91 -1.04
CA MET A 127 6.78 13.57 0.12
C MET A 127 6.80 15.07 -0.13
N VAL A 128 5.66 15.74 0.01
CA VAL A 128 5.54 17.18 -0.15
C VAL A 128 5.18 17.80 1.20
N SER A 129 5.75 18.96 1.50
CA SER A 129 5.35 19.75 2.67
C SER A 129 3.85 20.02 2.63
N GLU A 130 3.22 20.06 3.81
CA GLU A 130 1.83 20.50 3.95
C GLU A 130 1.63 21.85 3.24
N ALA A 131 0.44 22.07 2.67
CA ALA A 131 0.19 23.23 1.80
C ALA A 131 0.51 24.59 2.48
N GLY A 132 0.47 24.66 3.82
CA GLY A 132 0.83 25.85 4.60
C GLY A 132 2.34 26.08 4.84
N GLN A 133 3.19 25.12 4.51
CA GLN A 133 4.66 25.20 4.69
C GLN A 133 5.43 25.25 3.37
N ARG A 134 4.74 25.31 2.24
CA ARG A 134 5.39 25.53 0.94
C ARG A 134 5.84 26.99 0.87
N HIS A 135 7.15 27.20 0.75
CA HIS A 135 7.71 28.52 0.48
C HIS A 135 7.07 29.04 -0.81
N LYS A 136 6.24 30.08 -0.71
CA LYS A 136 5.79 30.80 -1.90
C LYS A 136 7.04 31.46 -2.51
N PRO A 137 7.25 31.41 -3.84
CA PRO A 137 8.22 32.31 -4.44
C PRO A 137 7.85 33.73 -4.01
N GLU A 138 8.82 34.50 -3.52
CA GLU A 138 8.62 35.92 -3.25
C GLU A 138 8.08 36.57 -4.53
N ASP A 139 6.93 37.23 -4.41
CA ASP A 139 6.44 38.14 -5.44
C ASP A 139 7.57 39.15 -5.68
N THR A 140 8.28 39.01 -6.79
CA THR A 140 9.08 40.11 -7.33
C THR A 140 8.08 41.20 -7.72
N ALA A 141 7.88 42.13 -6.79
CA ALA A 141 7.18 43.39 -7.03
C ALA A 141 7.92 44.19 -8.13
N PRO A 142 7.19 45.00 -8.92
CA PRO A 142 7.64 45.57 -10.20
C PRO A 142 8.77 46.60 -10.10
#